data_AF-A0A1F3C274-F1
#
_entry.id   AF-A0A1F3C274-F1
#
_cell.length_a   1.000
_cell.length_b   1.000
_cell.length_c   1.000
_cell.angle_alpha   90.00
_cell.angle_beta   90.00
_cell.angle_gamma   90.00
#
_symmetry.space_group_name_H-M   'P 1'
#
loop_
_entity.id
_entity.type
_entity.pdbx_description
1 polymer ?
#
loop_
_entity_poly.entity_id
_entity_poly.type
_entity_poly.pdbx_seq_one_letter_code
_entity_poly.pdbx_strand_id
1 'polypeptide(L)'
;MARLSVSPEYVAALVEAGFCPHVVRGLIELEVYRRPAHDRWFLQAQVDNDGHIDVGLTQDAGWGAFIGPIHRAESASALARALPEIVRSLEELATADYRLRCPRCNSWTVMRNGKNGPFLSCTQLRKAAESSDEAVTCQGTLRMTALYIHRENADGAPDGDRPHEADTR
;
A
#
# COMPACT_ATOMS: atom_id res chain seq x y z
N MET A 1 -5.07 -12.92 -22.42
CA MET A 1 -4.65 -12.52 -21.05
C MET A 1 -5.51 -11.35 -20.65
N ALA A 2 -6.10 -11.37 -19.44
CA ALA A 2 -6.82 -10.21 -18.93
C ALA A 2 -5.79 -9.12 -18.54
N ARG A 3 -6.05 -7.88 -18.95
CA ARG A 3 -5.25 -6.70 -18.58
C ARG A 3 -6.10 -5.83 -17.68
N LEU A 4 -5.58 -5.51 -16.50
CA LEU A 4 -6.16 -4.50 -15.62
C LEU A 4 -5.48 -3.18 -15.95
N SER A 5 -6.28 -2.20 -16.38
CA SER A 5 -5.84 -0.88 -16.79
C SER A 5 -6.42 0.19 -15.88
N VAL A 6 -5.61 1.22 -15.62
CA VAL A 6 -6.02 2.42 -14.89
C VAL A 6 -6.82 3.32 -15.82
N SER A 7 -7.95 3.85 -15.37
CA SER A 7 -8.76 4.73 -16.21
C SER A 7 -8.06 6.07 -16.49
N PRO A 8 -8.29 6.69 -17.66
CA PRO A 8 -7.58 7.89 -18.08
C PRO A 8 -7.66 9.06 -17.10
N GLU A 9 -8.77 9.20 -16.36
CA GLU A 9 -8.93 10.26 -15.36
C GLU A 9 -7.90 10.15 -14.21
N TYR A 10 -7.53 8.96 -13.76
CA TYR A 10 -6.49 8.78 -12.75
C TYR A 10 -5.09 8.96 -13.33
N VAL A 11 -4.87 8.58 -14.60
CA VAL A 11 -3.56 8.67 -15.25
C VAL A 11 -3.02 10.09 -15.25
N ALA A 12 -3.87 11.09 -15.53
CA ALA A 12 -3.45 12.49 -15.52
C ALA A 12 -2.85 12.91 -14.18
N ALA A 13 -3.54 12.63 -13.07
CA ALA A 13 -3.08 12.94 -11.73
C ALA A 13 -1.76 12.22 -11.37
N LEU A 14 -1.62 10.96 -11.77
CA LEU A 14 -0.41 10.16 -11.53
C LEU A 14 0.79 10.72 -12.30
N VAL A 15 0.62 11.07 -13.58
CA VAL A 15 1.69 11.62 -14.41
C VAL A 15 2.13 12.99 -13.91
N GLU A 16 1.19 13.86 -13.52
CA GLU A 16 1.51 15.17 -12.94
C GLU A 16 2.31 15.05 -11.63
N ALA A 17 2.03 14.01 -10.83
CA ALA A 17 2.79 13.69 -9.62
C ALA A 17 4.09 12.90 -9.87
N GLY A 18 4.52 12.77 -11.13
CA GLY A 18 5.79 12.17 -11.51
C GLY A 18 5.80 10.64 -11.52
N PHE A 19 4.64 9.98 -11.52
CA PHE A 19 4.58 8.54 -11.74
C PHE A 19 4.68 8.22 -13.24
N CYS A 20 5.42 7.17 -13.57
CA CYS A 20 5.55 6.66 -14.93
C CYS A 20 4.88 5.29 -15.07
N PRO A 21 4.29 4.97 -16.24
CA PRO A 21 3.69 3.67 -16.48
C PRO A 21 4.75 2.58 -16.41
N HIS A 22 4.40 1.48 -15.76
CA HIS A 22 5.21 0.29 -15.62
C HIS A 22 4.30 -0.94 -15.75
N VAL A 23 4.74 -1.95 -16.49
CA VAL A 23 3.93 -3.15 -16.72
C VAL A 23 4.48 -4.28 -15.86
N VAL A 24 3.69 -4.72 -14.88
CA VAL A 24 4.00 -5.92 -14.10
C VAL A 24 3.46 -7.13 -14.85
N ARG A 25 4.35 -8.00 -15.31
CA ARG A 25 4.01 -9.22 -16.05
C ARG A 25 3.94 -10.41 -15.08
N GLY A 26 2.74 -10.96 -14.89
CA GLY A 26 2.52 -12.16 -14.09
C GLY A 26 1.54 -13.12 -14.77
N LEU A 27 0.65 -13.75 -13.98
CA LEU A 27 -0.50 -14.51 -14.51
C LEU A 27 -1.51 -13.60 -15.25
N ILE A 28 -1.51 -12.32 -14.89
CA ILE A 28 -2.21 -11.22 -15.56
C ILE A 28 -1.20 -10.11 -15.89
N GLU A 29 -1.51 -9.28 -16.89
CA GLU A 29 -0.78 -8.03 -17.12
C GLU A 29 -1.44 -6.93 -16.30
N LEU A 30 -0.70 -6.39 -15.33
CA LEU A 30 -1.18 -5.31 -14.47
C LEU A 30 -0.46 -4.02 -14.86
N GLU A 31 -1.25 -3.04 -15.31
CA GLU A 31 -0.78 -1.69 -15.53
C GLU A 31 -0.64 -0.98 -14.20
N VAL A 32 0.60 -0.68 -13.82
CA VAL A 32 0.91 0.06 -12.60
C VAL A 32 1.64 1.34 -12.97
N TYR A 33 1.64 2.30 -12.06
CA TYR A 33 2.37 3.54 -12.19
C TYR A 33 3.39 3.60 -11.06
N ARG A 34 4.67 3.84 -11.37
CA ARG A 34 5.75 3.86 -10.38
C ARG A 34 6.48 5.20 -10.38
N ARG A 35 6.92 5.62 -9.20
CA ARG A 35 7.93 6.67 -9.02
C ARG A 35 8.99 6.23 -8.01
N PRO A 36 10.27 6.59 -8.19
CA PRO A 36 11.28 6.42 -7.14
C PRO A 36 10.86 7.14 -5.85
N ALA A 37 11.17 6.55 -4.69
CA ALA A 37 10.92 7.16 -3.38
C ALA A 37 12.24 7.37 -2.63
N HIS A 38 12.89 6.29 -2.19
CA HIS A 38 14.18 6.35 -1.48
C HIS A 38 14.96 5.04 -1.64
N ASP A 39 16.26 5.12 -1.97
CA ASP A 39 17.14 3.96 -2.15
C ASP A 39 16.51 2.90 -3.09
N ARG A 40 16.12 1.74 -2.58
CA ARG A 40 15.48 0.63 -3.32
C ARG A 40 13.95 0.69 -3.35
N TRP A 41 13.34 1.74 -2.82
CA TRP A 41 11.90 1.88 -2.67
C TRP A 41 11.27 2.68 -3.79
N PHE A 42 10.05 2.26 -4.16
CA PHE A 42 9.22 2.91 -5.16
C PHE A 42 7.83 3.12 -4.58
N LEU A 43 7.22 4.24 -4.92
CA LEU A 43 5.78 4.36 -4.80
C LEU A 43 5.18 3.68 -6.02
N GLN A 44 4.15 2.87 -5.81
CA GLN A 44 3.38 2.24 -6.87
C GLN A 44 1.91 2.63 -6.71
N ALA A 45 1.26 2.95 -7.81
CA ALA A 45 -0.18 3.10 -7.92
C ALA A 45 -0.74 2.01 -8.83
N GLN A 46 -1.82 1.35 -8.42
CA GLN A 46 -2.50 0.32 -9.20
C GLN A 46 -3.99 0.33 -8.94
N VAL A 47 -4.76 -0.16 -9.92
CA VAL A 47 -6.20 -0.34 -9.76
C VAL A 47 -6.49 -1.55 -8.86
N ASP A 48 -7.44 -1.40 -7.94
CA ASP A 48 -7.93 -2.49 -7.12
C ASP A 48 -9.11 -3.23 -7.81
N ASN A 49 -9.72 -4.18 -7.10
CA ASN A 49 -10.83 -4.97 -7.65
C ASN A 49 -12.14 -4.17 -7.81
N ASP A 50 -12.28 -3.05 -7.10
CA ASP A 50 -13.47 -2.19 -7.08
C ASP A 50 -13.32 -1.01 -8.08
N GLY A 51 -12.17 -0.89 -8.75
CA GLY A 51 -11.86 0.18 -9.69
C GLY A 51 -11.26 1.43 -9.05
N HIS A 52 -10.93 1.38 -7.77
CA HIS A 52 -10.25 2.45 -7.04
C HIS A 52 -8.73 2.38 -7.24
N ILE A 53 -8.03 3.48 -6.94
CA ILE A 53 -6.56 3.52 -7.02
C ILE A 53 -5.96 3.35 -5.64
N ASP A 54 -5.18 2.28 -5.49
CA ASP A 54 -4.34 2.06 -4.34
C ASP A 54 -2.92 2.55 -4.62
N VAL A 55 -2.37 3.37 -3.72
CA VAL A 55 -1.01 3.88 -3.73
C VAL A 55 -0.27 3.40 -2.49
N GLY A 56 0.92 2.84 -2.68
CA GLY A 56 1.71 2.31 -1.56
C GLY A 56 3.17 2.10 -1.92
N LEU A 57 3.95 1.67 -0.93
CA LEU A 57 5.36 1.37 -1.12
C LEU A 57 5.57 -0.03 -1.69
N THR A 58 6.55 -0.15 -2.59
CA THR A 58 7.03 -1.43 -3.10
C THR A 58 8.55 -1.40 -3.28
N GLN A 59 9.14 -2.57 -3.46
CA GLN A 59 10.56 -2.73 -3.79
C GLN A 59 10.69 -3.17 -5.25
N ASP A 60 11.87 -2.96 -5.84
CA ASP A 60 12.09 -3.29 -7.26
C ASP A 60 11.83 -4.77 -7.60
N ALA A 61 12.08 -5.67 -6.64
CA ALA A 61 11.82 -7.10 -6.75
C ALA A 61 10.36 -7.50 -6.41
N GLY A 62 9.53 -6.53 -6.00
CA GLY A 62 8.14 -6.76 -5.62
C GLY A 62 7.28 -6.98 -6.85
N TRP A 63 6.65 -8.15 -6.95
CA TRP A 63 5.66 -8.49 -7.98
C TRP A 63 4.34 -7.73 -7.81
N GLY A 64 4.39 -6.41 -7.64
CA GLY A 64 3.23 -5.54 -7.44
C GLY A 64 2.62 -5.56 -6.04
N ALA A 65 3.22 -6.26 -5.07
CA ALA A 65 2.76 -6.25 -3.68
C ALA A 65 3.19 -4.97 -2.95
N PHE A 66 2.27 -4.42 -2.16
CA PHE A 66 2.54 -3.29 -1.27
C PHE A 66 3.15 -3.72 0.06
N ILE A 67 4.09 -2.93 0.56
CA ILE A 67 4.73 -3.08 1.86
C ILE A 67 4.27 -1.93 2.76
N GLY A 68 3.85 -2.28 3.98
CA GLY A 68 3.30 -1.31 4.93
C GLY A 68 1.89 -0.83 4.56
N PRO A 69 1.50 0.39 4.99
CA PRO A 69 0.18 0.94 4.73
C PRO A 69 -0.03 1.30 3.26
N ILE A 70 -1.31 1.36 2.87
CA ILE A 70 -1.75 1.76 1.52
C ILE A 70 -2.73 2.93 1.65
N HIS A 71 -2.70 3.82 0.67
CA HIS A 71 -3.69 4.89 0.49
C HIS A 71 -4.57 4.58 -0.71
N ARG A 72 -5.89 4.54 -0.50
CA ARG A 72 -6.89 4.31 -1.54
C ARG A 72 -7.57 5.61 -1.92
N ALA A 73 -7.69 5.89 -3.20
CA ALA A 73 -8.49 7.01 -3.71
C ALA A 73 -9.72 6.48 -4.45
N GLU A 74 -10.91 6.87 -4.00
CA GLU A 74 -12.17 6.39 -4.57
C GLU A 74 -12.58 7.12 -5.87
N SER A 75 -11.94 8.26 -6.18
CA SER A 75 -12.15 9.02 -7.43
C SER A 75 -10.87 9.73 -7.89
N ALA A 76 -10.81 10.13 -9.16
CA ALA A 76 -9.63 10.80 -9.74
C ALA A 76 -9.33 12.17 -9.10
N SER A 77 -10.37 12.93 -8.76
CA SER A 77 -10.28 14.19 -8.03
C SER A 77 -9.81 13.98 -6.58
N ALA A 78 -10.30 12.94 -5.89
CA ALA A 78 -9.79 12.56 -4.58
C ALA A 78 -8.30 12.20 -4.64
N LEU A 79 -7.90 11.42 -5.66
CA LEU A 79 -6.49 11.10 -5.90
C LEU A 79 -5.67 12.37 -6.11
N ALA A 80 -6.03 13.20 -7.10
CA ALA A 80 -5.28 14.42 -7.45
C ALA A 80 -5.06 15.34 -6.24
N ARG A 81 -6.08 15.47 -5.37
CA ARG A 81 -6.00 16.29 -4.15
C ARG A 81 -5.09 15.67 -3.10
N ALA A 82 -5.21 14.37 -2.86
CA ALA A 82 -4.49 13.68 -1.78
C ALA A 82 -3.05 13.29 -2.17
N LEU A 83 -2.75 13.15 -3.46
CA LEU A 83 -1.51 12.58 -3.96
C LEU A 83 -0.24 13.29 -3.44
N PRO A 84 -0.16 14.63 -3.33
CA PRO A 84 1.00 15.30 -2.75
C PRO A 84 1.27 14.89 -1.30
N GLU A 85 0.23 14.71 -0.49
CA GLU A 85 0.37 14.26 0.89
C GLU A 85 0.72 12.77 0.98
N ILE A 86 0.01 11.94 0.21
CA ILE A 86 0.26 10.48 0.13
C ILE A 86 1.74 10.25 -0.18
N VAL A 87 2.24 10.95 -1.20
CA VAL A 87 3.64 10.89 -1.62
C VAL A 87 4.58 11.21 -0.48
N ARG A 88 4.38 12.36 0.18
CA ARG A 88 5.25 12.81 1.27
C ARG A 88 5.26 11.79 2.41
N SER A 89 4.08 11.33 2.82
CA SER A 89 3.91 10.33 3.88
C SER A 89 4.64 9.01 3.56
N LEU A 90 4.50 8.50 2.34
CA LEU A 90 5.15 7.27 1.92
C LEU A 90 6.67 7.43 1.75
N GLU A 91 7.17 8.59 1.31
CA GLU A 91 8.61 8.87 1.25
C GLU A 91 9.26 8.97 2.63
N GLU A 92 8.56 9.55 3.60
CA GLU A 92 8.98 9.56 5.00
C GLU A 92 9.04 8.13 5.56
N LEU A 93 8.05 7.28 5.24
CA LEU A 93 8.07 5.86 5.61
C LEU A 93 9.17 5.07 4.90
N ALA A 94 9.45 5.36 3.63
CA ALA A 94 10.53 4.71 2.88
C ALA A 94 11.90 5.03 3.50
N THR A 95 12.08 6.27 3.97
CA THR A 95 13.27 6.71 4.71
C THR A 95 13.33 6.04 6.08
N ALA A 96 12.19 5.90 6.76
CA ALA A 96 12.06 5.21 8.04
C ALA A 96 11.76 3.71 7.86
N ASP A 97 12.61 2.99 7.12
CA ASP A 97 12.38 1.60 6.70
C ASP A 97 12.00 0.63 7.84
N TYR A 98 12.53 0.87 9.04
CA TYR A 98 12.23 0.11 10.26
C TYR A 98 10.74 0.16 10.65
N ARG A 99 10.01 1.22 10.29
CA ARG A 99 8.56 1.35 10.53
C ARG A 99 7.72 0.44 9.64
N LEU A 100 8.30 -0.06 8.54
CA LEU A 100 7.67 -1.01 7.64
C LEU A 100 7.93 -2.47 8.07
N ARG A 101 8.72 -2.67 9.12
CA ARG A 101 9.15 -4.00 9.61
C ARG A 101 8.44 -4.38 10.89
N CYS A 102 8.23 -5.68 11.06
CA CYS A 102 7.71 -6.25 12.29
C CYS A 102 8.74 -6.07 13.43
N PRO A 103 8.38 -5.48 14.58
CA PRO A 103 9.32 -5.26 15.68
C PRO A 103 9.77 -6.57 16.36
N ARG A 104 9.10 -7.70 16.09
CA ARG A 104 9.43 -9.00 16.70
C ARG A 104 10.43 -9.81 15.89
N CYS A 105 10.32 -9.83 14.57
CA CYS A 105 11.13 -10.66 13.68
C CYS A 105 11.81 -9.88 12.55
N ASN A 106 11.67 -8.55 12.55
CA ASN A 106 12.26 -7.63 11.58
C ASN A 106 11.90 -7.89 10.10
N SER A 107 10.86 -8.70 9.85
CA SER A 107 10.38 -9.00 8.51
C SER A 107 9.37 -7.95 8.02
N TRP A 108 9.20 -7.83 6.71
CA TRP A 108 8.31 -6.84 6.11
C TRP A 108 6.86 -7.03 6.53
N THR A 109 6.14 -5.93 6.60
CA THR A 109 4.71 -5.91 6.88
C THR A 109 3.94 -5.65 5.58
N VAL A 110 2.77 -6.26 5.46
CA VAL A 110 1.88 -6.11 4.31
C VAL A 110 0.47 -5.88 4.81
N MET A 111 -0.29 -5.07 4.08
CA MET A 111 -1.73 -4.91 4.33
C MET A 111 -2.46 -6.19 3.93
N ARG A 112 -3.38 -6.65 4.78
CA ARG A 112 -4.29 -7.76 4.50
C ARG A 112 -5.70 -7.39 4.91
N ASN A 113 -6.67 -7.93 4.20
CA ASN A 113 -8.08 -7.79 4.56
C ASN A 113 -8.47 -8.92 5.52
N GLY A 114 -8.99 -8.54 6.68
CA GLY A 114 -9.55 -9.45 7.68
C GLY A 114 -11.06 -9.24 7.86
N LYS A 115 -11.67 -10.06 8.71
CA LYS A 115 -13.10 -9.94 9.05
C LYS A 115 -13.46 -8.58 9.65
N ASN A 116 -12.53 -7.97 10.40
CA ASN A 116 -12.71 -6.70 11.08
C ASN A 116 -12.09 -5.51 10.29
N GLY A 117 -11.86 -5.68 9.00
CA GLY A 117 -11.23 -4.67 8.14
C GLY A 117 -9.75 -4.91 7.85
N PRO A 118 -9.10 -3.95 7.17
CA PRO A 118 -7.71 -4.05 6.76
C PRO A 118 -6.75 -3.92 7.96
N PHE A 119 -5.72 -4.77 7.99
CA PHE A 119 -4.71 -4.79 9.05
C PHE A 119 -3.31 -5.03 8.49
N LEU A 120 -2.28 -4.55 9.20
CA LEU A 120 -0.89 -4.82 8.85
C LEU A 120 -0.44 -6.15 9.46
N SER A 121 0.06 -7.03 8.62
CA SER A 121 0.51 -8.37 9.00
C SER A 121 1.95 -8.61 8.58
N CYS A 122 2.69 -9.35 9.40
CA CYS A 122 4.02 -9.80 9.04
C CYS A 122 3.98 -10.78 7.86
N THR A 123 4.94 -10.66 6.94
CA THR A 123 5.14 -11.59 5.81
C THR A 123 5.55 -12.99 6.26
N GLN A 124 6.28 -13.11 7.37
CA GLN A 124 6.60 -14.40 8.01
C GLN A 124 5.38 -14.90 8.79
N LEU A 125 4.50 -15.62 8.11
CA LEU A 125 3.55 -16.52 8.76
C LEU A 125 4.35 -17.71 9.33
N ARG A 126 4.04 -18.16 10.57
CA ARG A 126 4.70 -19.30 11.22
C ARG A 126 5.06 -20.40 10.20
N LYS A 127 6.36 -20.58 9.91
CA LYS A 127 6.83 -21.89 9.50
C LYS A 127 6.78 -22.77 10.75
N ALA A 128 6.07 -23.88 10.69
CA ALA A 128 6.30 -24.96 11.65
C ALA A 128 7.75 -25.41 11.46
N ALA A 129 8.62 -25.06 12.40
CA ALA A 129 10.02 -25.46 12.38
C ALA A 129 10.14 -26.79 13.13
N GLU A 130 10.34 -27.89 12.40
CA GLU A 130 10.88 -29.14 12.94
C GLU A 130 12.39 -28.97 13.16
N SER A 131 12.81 -28.07 14.04
CA SER A 131 14.16 -28.10 14.62
C SER A 131 14.31 -27.00 15.65
N SER A 132 14.71 -27.41 16.84
CA SER A 132 15.04 -26.63 18.01
C SER A 132 16.15 -25.61 17.72
N ASP A 133 15.80 -24.33 17.71
CA ASP A 133 16.50 -23.23 18.38
C ASP A 133 15.65 -21.95 18.23
N GLU A 134 15.03 -21.54 19.34
CA GLU A 134 14.25 -20.31 19.57
C GLU A 134 13.36 -19.80 18.41
N ALA A 135 12.31 -20.56 18.07
CA ALA A 135 11.32 -20.12 17.08
C ALA A 135 10.57 -18.86 17.57
N VAL A 136 10.98 -17.67 17.10
CA VAL A 136 10.23 -16.43 17.33
C VAL A 136 8.85 -16.58 16.70
N THR A 137 7.85 -16.80 17.54
CA THR A 137 6.46 -16.99 17.14
C THR A 137 5.85 -15.66 16.69
N CYS A 138 6.15 -15.23 15.46
CA CYS A 138 5.61 -14.00 14.92
C CYS A 138 4.13 -14.18 14.57
N GLN A 139 3.25 -13.78 15.48
CA GLN A 139 1.80 -13.64 15.25
C GLN A 139 1.39 -12.18 15.01
N GLY A 140 2.36 -11.30 14.76
CA GLY A 140 2.19 -9.85 14.92
C GLY A 140 1.36 -9.20 13.81
N THR A 141 0.04 -9.25 13.95
CA THR A 141 -0.79 -8.13 13.50
C THR A 141 -0.30 -6.88 14.21
N LEU A 142 0.06 -5.85 13.44
CA LEU A 142 0.55 -4.59 13.99
C LEU A 142 -0.61 -3.63 14.24
N ARG A 143 -0.53 -2.88 15.33
CA ARG A 143 -1.47 -1.80 15.69
C ARG A 143 -1.16 -0.50 14.94
N MET A 144 -0.89 -0.60 13.65
CA MET A 144 -0.71 0.54 12.77
C MET A 144 -1.85 0.54 11.75
N THR A 145 -2.26 1.73 11.31
CA THR A 145 -3.22 1.87 10.23
C THR A 145 -2.71 1.15 9.00
N ALA A 146 -3.56 0.31 8.41
CA ALA A 146 -3.21 -0.49 7.24
C ALA A 146 -3.71 0.12 5.93
N LEU A 147 -4.84 0.82 5.99
CA LEU A 147 -5.49 1.45 4.85
C LEU A 147 -5.99 2.83 5.23
N TYR A 148 -5.64 3.81 4.41
CA TYR A 148 -6.17 5.17 4.44
C TYR A 148 -7.06 5.36 3.22
N ILE A 149 -8.27 5.89 3.39
CA ILE A 149 -9.22 6.06 2.28
C ILE A 149 -9.46 7.55 2.04
N HIS A 150 -9.23 7.98 0.80
CA HIS A 150 -9.40 9.33 0.32
C HIS A 150 -10.66 9.41 -0.54
N ARG A 151 -11.59 10.26 -0.10
CA ARG A 151 -12.89 10.47 -0.74
C ARG A 151 -13.06 11.93 -1.15
N GLU A 152 -14.00 12.18 -2.04
CA GLU A 152 -14.50 13.54 -2.25
C GLU A 152 -15.40 13.94 -1.09
N ASN A 153 -15.00 14.97 -0.34
CA ASN A 153 -15.92 15.67 0.54
C ASN A 153 -16.77 16.64 -0.27
N ALA A 154 -18.07 16.72 0.04
CA ALA A 154 -19.02 17.63 -0.60
C ALA A 154 -18.57 19.11 -0.55
N ASP A 155 -17.74 19.49 0.43
CA ASP A 155 -17.33 20.88 0.68
C ASP A 155 -15.86 21.17 0.33
N GLY A 156 -15.14 20.22 -0.27
CA GLY A 156 -13.72 20.40 -0.66
C GLY A 156 -12.73 20.54 0.51
N ALA A 157 -13.17 20.40 1.77
CA ALA A 157 -12.30 20.35 2.96
C ALA A 157 -11.46 19.05 2.97
N PRO A 158 -10.21 19.07 3.48
CA PRO A 158 -9.43 17.84 3.65
C PRO A 158 -10.17 16.90 4.60
N ASP A 159 -10.46 15.68 4.16
CA ASP A 159 -10.90 14.62 5.08
C ASP A 159 -9.71 14.38 5.99
N GLY A 160 -9.85 14.67 7.29
CA GLY A 160 -8.82 14.30 8.24
C GLY A 160 -8.71 12.80 8.22
N ASP A 161 -7.57 12.28 7.73
CA ASP A 161 -7.16 10.87 7.68
C ASP A 161 -7.98 10.04 8.68
N ARG A 162 -9.10 9.46 8.23
CA ARG A 162 -9.85 8.51 9.04
C ARG A 162 -9.31 7.13 8.71
N PRO A 163 -8.41 6.57 9.53
CA PRO A 163 -8.12 5.15 9.43
C PRO A 163 -9.44 4.38 9.53
N HIS A 164 -9.57 3.30 8.78
CA HIS A 164 -10.68 2.38 8.99
C HIS A 164 -10.52 1.80 10.41
N GLU A 165 -11.31 2.27 11.37
CA GLU A 165 -11.34 1.72 12.73
C GLU A 165 -11.72 0.25 12.62
N ALA A 166 -10.74 -0.63 12.82
CA ALA A 166 -10.99 -2.04 13.02
C ALA A 166 -11.67 -2.18 14.39
N ASP A 167 -12.99 -2.30 14.36
CA ASP A 167 -13.84 -2.51 15.53
C ASP A 167 -13.28 -3.67 16.37
N THR A 168 -12.88 -3.35 17.60
CA THR A 168 -12.24 -4.27 18.52
C THR A 168 -13.35 -4.90 19.36
N ARG A 169 -13.75 -6.12 19.02
CA ARG A 169 -14.58 -6.96 19.89
C ARG A 169 -14.21 -8.44 19.80
#